data_AF-A6GSK7-F1
#
_entry.id   AF-A6GSK7-F1
#
_cell.length_a   1.000
_cell.length_b   1.000
_cell.length_c   1.000
_cell.angle_alpha   90.00
_cell.angle_beta   90.00
_cell.angle_gamma   90.00
#
_symmetry.space_group_name_H-M   'P 1'
#
loop_
_entity.id
_entity.type
_entity.pdbx_description
1 polymer ?
#
loop_
_entity_poly.entity_id
_entity_poly.type
_entity_poly.pdbx_seq_one_letter_code
_entity_poly.pdbx_strand_id
1 'polypeptide(L)'
;MPQLDLEKTLRRIKDNQWALADIDWDAPGREMITEEQWPKLKAFMADLTWIEHIGARGFAAMAKKAPNDTLKEIYTWFHAEEQRHANAELALMQRWGMLEDGEIPEPNINLRLTIDWLDKYSDDMPLSVLGSVIPMLEVTLDGALCKFLLDEVKDPVCHEVFKKINADEARHLGVDFHVLEMMGHGP
;
A
#
# COMPACT_ATOMS: atom_id res chain seq x y z
N MET A 1 -13.18 14.37 19.67
CA MET A 1 -12.46 14.94 18.51
C MET A 1 -13.44 15.01 17.35
N PRO A 2 -13.29 15.85 16.32
CA PRO A 2 -14.22 15.79 15.19
C PRO A 2 -14.04 14.42 14.51
N GLN A 3 -15.11 13.63 14.52
CA GLN A 3 -15.17 12.32 13.91
C GLN A 3 -14.96 12.44 12.40
N LEU A 4 -14.17 11.54 11.80
CA LEU A 4 -13.93 11.56 10.34
C LEU A 4 -15.26 11.41 9.59
N ASP A 5 -15.49 12.27 8.60
CA ASP A 5 -16.66 12.17 7.73
C ASP A 5 -16.39 11.15 6.61
N LEU A 6 -16.89 9.93 6.77
CA LEU A 6 -16.68 8.83 5.82
C LEU A 6 -17.24 9.12 4.42
N GLU A 7 -18.36 9.84 4.31
CA GLU A 7 -18.95 10.19 3.00
C GLU A 7 -18.10 11.22 2.26
N LYS A 8 -17.56 12.20 2.99
CA LYS A 8 -16.58 13.13 2.43
C LYS A 8 -15.28 12.43 2.05
N THR A 9 -14.81 11.50 2.87
CA THR A 9 -13.60 10.71 2.58
C THR A 9 -13.79 9.85 1.33
N LEU A 10 -14.92 9.13 1.21
CA LEU A 10 -15.24 8.31 0.04
C LEU A 10 -15.30 9.13 -1.25
N ARG A 11 -15.92 10.32 -1.22
CA ARG A 11 -15.88 11.25 -2.37
C ARG A 11 -14.46 11.66 -2.72
N ARG A 12 -13.65 12.01 -1.72
CA ARG A 12 -12.25 12.39 -1.95
C ARG A 12 -11.44 11.23 -2.54
N ILE A 13 -11.64 10.00 -2.09
CA ILE A 13 -11.01 8.82 -2.69
C ILE A 13 -11.35 8.76 -4.18
N LYS A 14 -12.65 8.79 -4.53
CA LYS A 14 -13.12 8.74 -5.93
C LYS A 14 -12.59 9.87 -6.80
N ASP A 15 -12.51 11.09 -6.27
CA ASP A 15 -12.08 12.28 -7.00
C ASP A 15 -10.55 12.34 -7.24
N ASN A 16 -9.75 11.61 -6.46
CA ASN A 16 -8.28 11.64 -6.54
C ASN A 16 -7.68 10.36 -7.13
N GLN A 17 -8.47 9.55 -7.83
CA GLN A 17 -7.97 8.37 -8.53
C GLN A 17 -6.95 8.76 -9.61
N TRP A 18 -5.95 7.90 -9.79
CA TRP A 18 -4.87 8.04 -10.77
C TRP A 18 -4.56 6.69 -11.42
N ALA A 19 -3.91 6.70 -12.56
CA ALA A 19 -3.52 5.50 -13.29
C ALA A 19 -2.01 5.50 -13.58
N LEU A 20 -1.45 4.30 -13.82
CA LEU A 20 -0.05 4.18 -14.26
C LEU A 20 0.21 4.96 -15.56
N ALA A 21 -0.80 5.09 -16.43
CA ALA A 21 -0.71 5.85 -17.67
C ALA A 21 -0.56 7.37 -17.47
N ASP A 22 -0.81 7.88 -16.25
CA ASP A 22 -0.62 9.30 -15.92
C ASP A 22 0.85 9.65 -15.62
N ILE A 23 1.74 8.65 -15.57
CA ILE A 23 3.16 8.79 -15.21
C ILE A 23 4.01 8.69 -16.50
N ASP A 24 4.95 9.61 -16.66
CA ASP A 24 5.94 9.55 -17.74
C ASP A 24 7.06 8.57 -17.37
N TRP A 25 6.83 7.29 -17.67
CA TRP A 25 7.79 6.21 -17.40
C TRP A 25 9.08 6.30 -18.22
N ASP A 26 9.15 7.17 -19.24
CA ASP A 26 10.32 7.37 -20.09
C ASP A 26 11.14 8.61 -19.67
N ALA A 27 10.65 9.40 -18.70
CA ALA A 27 11.38 10.54 -18.16
C ALA A 27 12.79 10.16 -17.67
N PRO A 28 13.77 11.08 -17.68
CA PRO A 28 15.14 10.80 -17.22
C PRO A 28 15.19 10.46 -15.73
N GLY A 29 16.24 9.74 -15.28
CA GLY A 29 16.45 9.47 -13.85
C GLY A 29 16.78 8.03 -13.49
N ARG A 30 16.42 7.05 -14.32
CA ARG A 30 16.68 5.62 -14.05
C ARG A 30 18.18 5.32 -13.89
N GLU A 31 19.02 6.08 -14.58
CA GLU A 31 20.48 5.98 -14.54
C GLU A 31 21.09 6.42 -13.21
N MET A 32 20.31 7.05 -12.33
CA MET A 32 20.75 7.45 -11.00
C MET A 32 20.79 6.29 -9.99
N ILE A 33 20.22 5.14 -10.33
CA ILE A 33 20.39 3.91 -9.54
C ILE A 33 21.81 3.39 -9.73
N THR A 34 22.60 3.37 -8.66
CA THR A 34 24.00 2.95 -8.73
C THR A 34 24.12 1.42 -8.71
N GLU A 35 25.22 0.89 -9.26
CA GLU A 35 25.51 -0.56 -9.23
C GLU A 35 25.56 -1.11 -7.78
N GLU A 36 26.01 -0.31 -6.82
CA GLU A 36 26.08 -0.70 -5.40
C GLU A 36 24.68 -0.74 -4.76
N GLN A 37 23.80 0.21 -5.12
CA GLN A 37 22.45 0.31 -4.59
C GLN A 37 21.53 -0.77 -5.20
N TRP A 38 21.72 -1.05 -6.48
CA TRP A 38 20.83 -1.88 -7.28
C TRP A 38 20.43 -3.23 -6.62
N PRO A 39 21.34 -4.08 -6.13
CA PRO A 39 20.95 -5.38 -5.57
C PRO A 39 20.14 -5.26 -4.28
N LYS A 40 20.46 -4.27 -3.44
CA LYS A 40 19.72 -4.00 -2.20
C LYS A 40 18.34 -3.44 -2.51
N LEU A 41 18.28 -2.54 -3.49
CA LEU A 41 17.03 -1.94 -3.95
C LEU A 41 16.12 -2.97 -4.61
N LYS A 42 16.64 -3.90 -5.43
CA LYS A 42 15.85 -4.99 -6.02
C LYS A 42 15.19 -5.84 -4.93
N ALA A 43 15.95 -6.24 -3.90
CA ALA A 43 15.41 -7.02 -2.78
C ALA A 43 14.37 -6.23 -1.98
N PHE A 44 14.63 -4.95 -1.73
CA PHE A 44 13.70 -4.08 -1.01
C PHE A 44 12.39 -3.86 -1.79
N MET A 45 12.46 -3.55 -3.08
CA MET A 45 11.27 -3.35 -3.92
C MET A 45 10.47 -4.64 -4.10
N ALA A 46 11.15 -5.80 -4.19
CA ALA A 46 10.48 -7.10 -4.17
C ALA A 46 9.62 -7.25 -2.91
N ASP A 47 10.18 -6.97 -1.73
CA ASP A 47 9.45 -7.02 -0.48
C ASP A 47 8.29 -6.00 -0.44
N LEU A 48 8.54 -4.77 -0.90
CA LEU A 48 7.55 -3.69 -0.90
C LEU A 48 6.31 -4.03 -1.75
N THR A 49 6.51 -4.57 -2.96
CA THR A 49 5.39 -4.99 -3.82
C THR A 49 4.49 -6.04 -3.17
N TRP A 50 5.06 -6.89 -2.32
CA TRP A 50 4.30 -7.91 -1.58
C TRP A 50 3.71 -7.40 -0.26
N ILE A 51 4.22 -6.30 0.29
CA ILE A 51 3.59 -5.57 1.40
C ILE A 51 2.26 -4.97 0.94
N GLU A 52 2.23 -4.40 -0.26
CA GLU A 52 0.98 -3.89 -0.86
C GLU A 52 -0.09 -5.01 -0.97
N HIS A 53 0.33 -6.24 -1.28
CA HIS A 53 -0.58 -7.39 -1.27
C HIS A 53 -1.14 -7.70 0.12
N ILE A 54 -0.34 -7.53 1.18
CA ILE A 54 -0.78 -7.68 2.57
C ILE A 54 -1.85 -6.65 2.90
N GLY A 55 -1.64 -5.37 2.57
CA GLY A 55 -2.62 -4.30 2.75
C GLY A 55 -3.92 -4.60 1.99
N ALA A 56 -3.80 -4.96 0.71
CA ALA A 56 -4.94 -5.35 -0.14
C ALA A 56 -5.74 -6.50 0.49
N ARG A 57 -5.08 -7.54 0.98
CA ARG A 57 -5.74 -8.69 1.62
C ARG A 57 -6.42 -8.32 2.92
N GLY A 58 -5.80 -7.44 3.70
CA GLY A 58 -6.33 -6.85 4.91
C GLY A 58 -7.63 -6.09 4.65
N PHE A 59 -7.62 -5.14 3.72
CA PHE A 59 -8.81 -4.36 3.37
C PHE A 59 -9.94 -5.21 2.81
N ALA A 60 -9.63 -6.24 2.02
CA ALA A 60 -10.65 -7.18 1.54
C ALA A 60 -11.36 -7.90 2.70
N ALA A 61 -10.62 -8.25 3.77
CA ALA A 61 -11.21 -8.82 4.98
C ALA A 61 -12.02 -7.77 5.76
N MET A 62 -11.49 -6.55 5.91
CA MET A 62 -12.18 -5.43 6.58
C MET A 62 -13.50 -5.07 5.90
N ALA A 63 -13.54 -5.04 4.57
CA ALA A 63 -14.76 -4.77 3.79
C ALA A 63 -15.89 -5.77 4.11
N LYS A 64 -15.57 -7.05 4.35
CA LYS A 64 -16.56 -8.08 4.74
C LYS A 64 -17.13 -7.85 6.14
N LYS A 65 -16.40 -7.15 7.01
CA LYS A 65 -16.74 -6.92 8.42
C LYS A 65 -17.20 -5.48 8.69
N ALA A 66 -17.19 -4.62 7.68
CA ALA A 66 -17.50 -3.21 7.84
C ALA A 66 -18.93 -3.02 8.40
N PRO A 67 -19.11 -2.15 9.42
CA PRO A 67 -20.39 -1.94 10.10
C PRO A 67 -21.42 -1.14 9.27
N ASN A 68 -21.02 -0.53 8.15
CA ASN A 68 -21.90 0.21 7.26
C ASN A 68 -21.40 0.14 5.81
N ASP A 69 -22.28 0.47 4.87
CA ASP A 69 -22.01 0.37 3.43
C ASP A 69 -20.92 1.35 2.96
N THR A 70 -20.86 2.55 3.53
CA THR A 70 -19.84 3.57 3.18
C THR A 70 -18.43 3.07 3.49
N LEU A 71 -18.22 2.52 4.70
CA LEU A 71 -16.92 2.00 5.11
C LEU A 71 -16.55 0.72 4.33
N LYS A 72 -17.54 -0.12 4.02
CA LYS A 72 -17.34 -1.27 3.11
C LYS A 72 -16.86 -0.82 1.74
N GLU A 73 -17.47 0.23 1.18
CA GLU A 73 -17.09 0.77 -0.12
C GLU A 73 -15.69 1.38 -0.07
N ILE A 74 -15.35 2.14 0.99
CA ILE A 74 -14.00 2.67 1.22
C ILE A 74 -12.96 1.54 1.20
N TYR A 75 -13.16 0.45 1.95
CA TYR A 75 -12.21 -0.66 1.95
C TYR A 75 -12.12 -1.39 0.60
N THR A 76 -13.18 -1.37 -0.20
CA THR A 76 -13.13 -1.89 -1.58
C THR A 76 -12.26 -1.01 -2.47
N TRP A 77 -12.31 0.32 -2.27
CA TRP A 77 -11.40 1.25 -2.94
C TRP A 77 -9.97 1.10 -2.47
N PHE A 78 -9.72 1.01 -1.16
CA PHE A 78 -8.37 0.82 -0.63
C PHE A 78 -7.73 -0.46 -1.16
N HIS A 79 -8.45 -1.59 -1.17
CA HIS A 79 -7.98 -2.81 -1.83
C HIS A 79 -7.52 -2.60 -3.29
N ALA A 80 -8.25 -1.77 -4.06
CA ALA A 80 -7.89 -1.46 -5.44
C ALA A 80 -6.76 -0.42 -5.57
N GLU A 81 -6.55 0.44 -4.57
CA GLU A 81 -5.41 1.34 -4.46
C GLU A 81 -4.13 0.54 -4.17
N GLU A 82 -4.15 -0.40 -3.23
CA GLU A 82 -2.99 -1.28 -2.95
C GLU A 82 -2.56 -2.12 -4.15
N GLN A 83 -3.53 -2.64 -4.93
CA GLN A 83 -3.20 -3.31 -6.20
C GLN A 83 -2.50 -2.37 -7.18
N ARG A 84 -2.85 -1.09 -7.18
CA ARG A 84 -2.23 -0.07 -8.03
C ARG A 84 -0.84 0.30 -7.53
N HIS A 85 -0.65 0.39 -6.22
CA HIS A 85 0.65 0.60 -5.60
C HIS A 85 1.61 -0.52 -6.01
N ALA A 86 1.21 -1.78 -5.80
CA ALA A 86 1.98 -2.95 -6.22
C ALA A 86 2.34 -2.90 -7.72
N ASN A 87 1.39 -2.55 -8.59
CA ASN A 87 1.64 -2.42 -10.02
C ASN A 87 2.62 -1.28 -10.36
N ALA A 88 2.54 -0.14 -9.67
CA ALA A 88 3.44 0.99 -9.89
C ALA A 88 4.87 0.66 -9.43
N GLU A 89 5.01 -0.12 -8.36
CA GLU A 89 6.29 -0.60 -7.86
C GLU A 89 6.92 -1.63 -8.79
N LEU A 90 6.13 -2.57 -9.31
CA LEU A 90 6.57 -3.49 -10.37
C LEU A 90 7.04 -2.72 -11.62
N ALA A 91 6.32 -1.67 -12.01
CA ALA A 91 6.73 -0.82 -13.13
C ALA A 91 8.04 -0.06 -12.86
N LEU A 92 8.29 0.40 -11.63
CA LEU A 92 9.58 0.96 -11.22
C LEU A 92 10.71 -0.08 -11.32
N MET A 93 10.47 -1.28 -10.81
CA MET A 93 11.44 -2.39 -10.90
C MET A 93 11.77 -2.73 -12.36
N GLN A 94 10.77 -2.81 -13.24
CA GLN A 94 10.96 -3.00 -14.68
C GLN A 94 11.77 -1.86 -15.30
N ARG A 95 11.44 -0.60 -14.98
CA ARG A 95 12.17 0.58 -15.46
C ARG A 95 13.65 0.57 -15.09
N TRP A 96 13.99 0.05 -13.91
CA TRP A 96 15.37 -0.10 -13.44
C TRP A 96 16.07 -1.39 -13.91
N GLY A 97 15.41 -2.18 -14.77
CA GLY A 97 15.94 -3.44 -15.30
C GLY A 97 16.09 -4.52 -14.23
N MET A 98 15.33 -4.42 -13.14
CA MET A 98 15.36 -5.40 -12.04
C MET A 98 14.57 -6.66 -12.36
N LEU A 99 13.62 -6.60 -13.29
CA LEU A 99 12.74 -7.71 -13.64
C LEU A 99 12.87 -8.03 -15.13
N GLU A 100 12.87 -9.32 -15.45
CA GLU A 100 12.57 -9.80 -16.80
C GLU A 100 11.08 -9.57 -17.13
N ASP A 101 10.73 -9.61 -18.42
CA ASP A 101 9.34 -9.41 -18.85
C ASP A 101 8.44 -10.51 -18.27
N GLY A 102 7.44 -10.09 -17.48
CA GLY A 102 6.56 -10.99 -16.74
C GLY A 102 7.16 -11.65 -15.49
N GLU A 103 8.37 -11.31 -15.06
CA GLU A 103 8.94 -11.77 -13.78
C GLU A 103 8.13 -11.18 -12.62
N ILE A 104 7.64 -12.06 -11.74
CA ILE A 104 7.08 -11.66 -10.44
C ILE A 104 8.21 -11.78 -9.43
N PRO A 105 8.60 -10.69 -8.73
CA PRO A 105 9.67 -10.75 -7.75
C PRO A 105 9.30 -11.70 -6.61
N GLU A 106 10.27 -12.46 -6.10
CA GLU A 106 10.07 -13.27 -4.90
C GLU A 106 10.33 -12.43 -3.63
N PRO A 107 9.38 -12.38 -2.67
CA PRO A 107 9.60 -11.68 -1.42
C PRO A 107 10.40 -12.56 -0.45
N ASN A 108 10.94 -11.93 0.59
CA ASN A 108 11.64 -12.65 1.65
C ASN A 108 10.71 -13.66 2.36
N ILE A 109 11.32 -14.67 3.01
CA ILE A 109 10.58 -15.77 3.63
C ILE A 109 9.60 -15.32 4.72
N ASN A 110 9.89 -14.23 5.45
CA ASN A 110 9.01 -13.76 6.50
C ASN A 110 7.73 -13.15 5.92
N LEU A 111 7.84 -12.40 4.82
CA LEU A 111 6.67 -11.87 4.10
C LEU A 111 5.81 -13.00 3.53
N ARG A 112 6.43 -14.03 2.93
CA ARG A 112 5.70 -15.20 2.44
C ARG A 112 4.88 -15.87 3.53
N LEU A 113 5.47 -16.07 4.72
CA LEU A 113 4.77 -16.64 5.87
C LEU A 113 3.61 -15.74 6.34
N THR A 114 3.80 -14.42 6.35
CA THR A 114 2.74 -13.46 6.68
C THR A 114 1.60 -13.51 5.67
N ILE A 115 1.90 -13.54 4.37
CA ILE A 115 0.91 -13.65 3.29
C ILE A 115 0.13 -14.96 3.42
N ASP A 116 0.82 -16.09 3.53
CA ASP A 116 0.18 -17.41 3.70
C ASP A 116 -0.78 -17.44 4.90
N TRP A 117 -0.39 -16.79 6.01
CA TRP A 117 -1.22 -16.68 7.19
C TRP A 117 -2.43 -15.76 6.96
N LEU A 118 -2.23 -14.58 6.38
CA LEU A 118 -3.31 -13.63 6.09
C LEU A 118 -4.33 -14.23 5.13
N ASP A 119 -3.88 -14.86 4.05
CA ASP A 119 -4.76 -15.49 3.07
C ASP A 119 -5.66 -16.54 3.69
N LYS A 120 -5.07 -17.36 4.57
CA LYS A 120 -5.76 -18.47 5.21
C LYS A 120 -6.73 -18.04 6.31
N TYR A 121 -6.40 -17.01 7.08
CA TYR A 121 -7.10 -16.75 8.35
C TYR A 121 -7.80 -15.38 8.44
N SER A 122 -7.46 -14.38 7.63
CA SER A 122 -7.96 -13.01 7.83
C SER A 122 -9.49 -12.87 7.71
N ASP A 123 -10.15 -13.67 6.87
CA ASP A 123 -11.62 -13.62 6.72
C ASP A 123 -12.39 -14.03 8.00
N ASP A 124 -11.78 -14.89 8.81
CA ASP A 124 -12.34 -15.41 10.05
C ASP A 124 -11.98 -14.55 11.26
N MET A 125 -11.06 -13.60 11.10
CA MET A 125 -10.63 -12.73 12.20
C MET A 125 -11.72 -11.71 12.56
N PRO A 126 -11.86 -11.38 13.86
CA PRO A 126 -12.70 -10.27 14.30
C PRO A 126 -12.20 -8.92 13.75
N LEU A 127 -13.13 -7.99 13.51
CA LEU A 127 -12.81 -6.63 13.08
C LEU A 127 -11.81 -5.94 14.01
N SER A 128 -11.90 -6.19 15.32
CA SER A 128 -10.98 -5.64 16.32
C SER A 128 -9.53 -6.08 16.15
N VAL A 129 -9.31 -7.29 15.63
CA VAL A 129 -7.95 -7.79 15.35
C VAL A 129 -7.44 -7.15 14.08
N LEU A 130 -8.21 -7.25 12.98
CA LEU A 130 -7.82 -6.71 11.69
C LEU A 130 -7.60 -5.20 11.74
N GLY A 131 -8.56 -4.46 12.29
CA GLY A 131 -8.48 -3.01 12.42
C GLY A 131 -7.51 -2.52 13.51
N SER A 132 -6.80 -3.40 14.20
CA SER A 132 -5.62 -3.03 15.00
C SER A 132 -4.30 -3.36 14.31
N VAL A 133 -4.28 -4.46 13.55
CA VAL A 133 -3.07 -4.95 12.87
C VAL A 133 -2.81 -4.17 11.59
N ILE A 134 -3.83 -3.91 10.75
CA ILE A 134 -3.67 -3.21 9.47
C ILE A 134 -3.10 -1.78 9.67
N PRO A 135 -3.63 -0.94 10.59
CA PRO A 135 -3.05 0.39 10.80
C PRO A 135 -1.58 0.35 11.26
N MET A 136 -1.21 -0.67 12.05
CA MET A 136 0.18 -0.87 12.46
C MET A 136 1.07 -1.22 11.27
N LEU A 137 0.57 -2.07 10.35
CA LEU A 137 1.30 -2.46 9.14
C LEU A 137 1.48 -1.25 8.22
N GLU A 138 0.43 -0.49 7.91
CA GLU A 138 0.52 0.72 7.07
C GLU A 138 1.51 1.75 7.63
N VAL A 139 1.46 2.04 8.93
CA VAL A 139 2.41 2.99 9.55
C VAL A 139 3.85 2.48 9.49
N THR A 140 4.06 1.19 9.78
CA THR A 140 5.40 0.61 9.93
C THR A 140 6.04 0.32 8.59
N LEU A 141 5.26 -0.19 7.64
CA LEU A 141 5.74 -0.65 6.36
C LEU A 141 5.71 0.52 5.38
N ASP A 142 4.58 1.18 5.18
CA ASP A 142 4.45 2.19 4.12
C ASP A 142 4.90 3.57 4.60
N GLY A 143 4.63 3.93 5.85
CA GLY A 143 5.09 5.19 6.43
C GLY A 143 6.61 5.27 6.62
N ALA A 144 7.25 4.22 7.15
CA ALA A 144 8.67 4.25 7.47
C ALA A 144 9.56 3.77 6.30
N LEU A 145 9.19 2.70 5.60
CA LEU A 145 10.05 2.14 4.55
C LEU A 145 10.07 3.03 3.31
N CYS A 146 8.95 3.64 2.92
CA CYS A 146 8.91 4.57 1.78
C CYS A 146 9.73 5.84 2.04
N LYS A 147 9.81 6.31 3.28
CA LYS A 147 10.68 7.44 3.62
C LYS A 147 12.16 7.08 3.40
N PHE A 148 12.59 5.91 3.86
CA PHE A 148 13.96 5.45 3.62
C PHE A 148 14.24 5.27 2.12
N LEU A 149 13.28 4.73 1.36
CA LEU A 149 13.39 4.60 -0.08
C LEU A 149 13.62 5.97 -0.75
N LEU A 150 12.82 6.98 -0.41
CA LEU A 150 12.91 8.31 -1.02
C LEU A 150 14.16 9.10 -0.59
N ASP A 151 14.70 8.80 0.59
CA ASP A 151 15.98 9.35 1.05
C ASP A 151 17.17 8.75 0.27
N GLU A 152 17.06 7.50 -0.22
CA GLU A 152 18.13 6.78 -0.91
C GLU A 152 18.03 6.83 -2.45
N VAL A 153 16.83 6.75 -3.01
CA VAL A 153 16.60 6.72 -4.46
C VAL A 153 16.46 8.14 -5.00
N LYS A 154 17.23 8.48 -6.04
CA LYS A 154 17.23 9.83 -6.65
C LYS A 154 16.49 9.92 -7.99
N ASP A 155 15.89 8.83 -8.47
CA ASP A 155 15.08 8.83 -9.69
C ASP A 155 13.82 9.69 -9.50
N PRO A 156 13.66 10.84 -10.17
CA PRO A 156 12.48 11.70 -10.04
C PRO A 156 11.16 11.00 -10.39
N VAL A 157 11.17 9.96 -11.24
CA VAL A 157 9.97 9.18 -11.56
C VAL A 157 9.51 8.38 -10.34
N CYS A 158 10.44 7.81 -9.57
CA CYS A 158 10.14 7.16 -8.30
C CYS A 158 9.49 8.15 -7.31
N HIS A 159 10.04 9.37 -7.19
CA HIS A 159 9.45 10.40 -6.34
C HIS A 159 8.03 10.81 -6.79
N GLU A 160 7.77 10.84 -8.10
CA GLU A 160 6.42 11.10 -8.61
C GLU A 160 5.45 9.97 -8.27
N VAL A 161 5.85 8.72 -8.50
CA VAL A 161 5.06 7.52 -8.16
C VAL A 161 4.70 7.53 -6.68
N PHE A 162 5.71 7.63 -5.80
CA PHE A 162 5.48 7.58 -4.36
C PHE A 162 4.77 8.82 -3.83
N LYS A 163 4.78 9.95 -4.54
CA LYS A 163 3.92 11.08 -4.18
C LYS A 163 2.43 10.74 -4.35
N LYS A 164 2.08 9.93 -5.35
CA LYS A 164 0.70 9.45 -5.56
C LYS A 164 0.33 8.41 -4.51
N ILE A 165 1.18 7.40 -4.31
CA ILE A 165 1.01 6.37 -3.26
C ILE A 165 0.83 7.02 -1.87
N ASN A 166 1.76 7.90 -1.46
CA ASN A 166 1.66 8.60 -0.17
C ASN A 166 0.38 9.43 0.00
N ALA A 167 -0.22 9.93 -1.09
CA ALA A 167 -1.49 10.66 -1.01
C ALA A 167 -2.67 9.71 -0.73
N ASP A 168 -2.58 8.47 -1.18
CA ASP A 168 -3.54 7.39 -0.95
C ASP A 168 -3.37 6.84 0.48
N GLU A 169 -2.14 6.53 0.89
CA GLU A 169 -1.78 6.10 2.25
C GLU A 169 -2.25 7.05 3.35
N ALA A 170 -2.15 8.37 3.11
CA ALA A 170 -2.64 9.37 4.06
C ALA A 170 -4.15 9.24 4.31
N ARG A 171 -4.92 8.72 3.36
CA ARG A 171 -6.36 8.46 3.51
C ARG A 171 -6.62 7.10 4.16
N HIS A 172 -5.81 6.08 3.84
CA HIS A 172 -5.86 4.76 4.46
C HIS A 172 -5.71 4.89 5.97
N LEU A 173 -4.59 5.45 6.42
CA LEU A 173 -4.30 5.76 7.82
C LEU A 173 -5.40 6.60 8.49
N GLY A 174 -5.94 7.60 7.78
CA GLY A 174 -7.01 8.45 8.31
C GLY A 174 -8.27 7.65 8.67
N VAL A 175 -8.68 6.71 7.82
CA VAL A 175 -9.83 5.83 8.06
C VAL A 175 -9.48 4.78 9.10
N ASP A 176 -8.28 4.24 9.06
CA ASP A 176 -7.81 3.19 9.96
C ASP A 176 -7.75 3.65 11.42
N PHE A 177 -7.19 4.83 11.68
CA PHE A 177 -7.24 5.44 13.02
C PHE A 177 -8.66 5.80 13.45
N HIS A 178 -9.52 6.20 12.51
CA HIS A 178 -10.91 6.45 12.82
C HIS A 178 -11.66 5.18 13.25
N VAL A 179 -11.40 4.05 12.58
CA VAL A 179 -11.98 2.75 12.94
C VAL A 179 -11.43 2.24 14.26
N LEU A 180 -10.13 2.42 14.53
CA LEU A 180 -9.54 2.19 15.86
C LEU A 180 -10.25 2.97 16.96
N GLU A 181 -10.53 4.26 16.74
CA GLU A 181 -11.29 5.09 17.68
C GLU A 181 -12.72 4.57 17.87
N MET A 182 -13.41 4.17 16.79
CA MET A 182 -14.75 3.56 16.88
C MET A 182 -14.75 2.28 17.71
N MET A 183 -13.73 1.43 17.57
CA MET A 183 -13.61 0.18 18.32
C MET A 183 -13.23 0.42 19.79
N GLY A 184 -12.38 1.42 20.05
CA GLY A 184 -11.92 1.78 21.40
C GLY A 184 -13.00 2.40 22.28
N HIS A 185 -14.06 2.96 21.70
CA HIS A 185 -15.16 3.56 22.46
C HIS A 185 -16.04 2.54 23.21
N GLY A 186 -15.96 1.24 22.91
CA GLY A 186 -16.81 0.21 23.53
C GLY A 186 -18.32 0.47 23.30
N PRO A 187 -19.20 -0.45 23.71
CA PRO A 187 -20.63 -0.18 23.79
C PRO A 187 -20.97 0.86 24.88
#